data_AF-A0A952KV80-F1
#
_entry.id   AF-A0A952KV80-F1
#
_cell.length_a   1.000
_cell.length_b   1.000
_cell.length_c   1.000
_cell.angle_alpha   90.00
_cell.angle_beta   90.00
_cell.angle_gamma   90.00
#
_symmetry.space_group_name_H-M   'P 1'
#
loop_
_entity.id
_entity.type
_entity.pdbx_description
1 polymer ?
#
loop_
_entity_poly.entity_id
_entity_poly.type
_entity_poly.pdbx_seq_one_letter_code
_entity_poly.pdbx_strand_id
1 'polypeptide(L)'
;MVHIRPLETVESALRASDAGMRDADNAALHGVTIKTIRRWRRDYQRRGKRRGGLSNSVPCPRCDGAVLDEQAYSELFGWYLGDGTITVLRRGIFGLHVFNDSRYVVLNQHVLELMRRVKPGGSPSTRRTSCTIITSWWKHWPCLFPQHGPGYKHTRRLRMEDWQRDIVEAYPADFLRGLFHSDGCRVNNWATRTVAGEKKRYDYPRWQFTNMSPEIMRWCGEALDLLEIPWRRSNHKTLSVSTRAAVARLDELIGLKS
;
A
#
# COMPACT_ATOMS: atom_id res chain seq x y z
N MET A 1 3.88 -31.57 27.35
CA MET A 1 3.64 -30.90 26.05
C MET A 1 2.95 -29.57 26.26
N VAL A 2 3.56 -28.46 25.85
CA VAL A 2 2.88 -27.15 25.85
C VAL A 2 1.89 -27.17 24.68
N HIS A 3 0.61 -27.37 24.96
CA HIS A 3 -0.43 -27.15 23.95
C HIS A 3 -0.46 -25.65 23.64
N ILE A 4 0.26 -25.26 22.59
CA ILE A 4 0.18 -23.91 22.04
C ILE A 4 -1.15 -23.83 21.28
N ARG A 5 -2.11 -23.09 21.85
CA ARG A 5 -3.39 -22.83 21.18
C ARG A 5 -3.20 -21.70 20.16
N PRO A 6 -3.90 -21.74 19.01
CA PRO A 6 -3.87 -20.66 18.03
C PRO A 6 -4.16 -19.30 18.69
N LEU A 7 -3.43 -18.27 18.29
CA LEU A 7 -3.60 -16.92 18.85
C LEU A 7 -5.04 -16.41 18.65
N GLU A 8 -5.68 -16.80 17.56
CA GLU A 8 -7.07 -16.47 17.25
C GLU A 8 -8.05 -17.02 18.30
N THR A 9 -7.84 -18.25 18.79
CA THR A 9 -8.63 -18.84 19.87
C THR A 9 -8.45 -18.07 21.18
N VAL A 10 -7.22 -17.67 21.49
CA VAL A 10 -6.91 -16.88 22.69
C VAL A 10 -7.54 -15.49 22.61
N GLU A 11 -7.42 -14.82 21.45
CA GLU A 11 -7.97 -13.48 21.21
C GLU A 11 -9.51 -13.50 21.24
N SER A 12 -10.14 -14.51 20.65
CA SER A 12 -11.60 -14.68 20.67
C SER A 12 -12.13 -14.93 22.09
N ALA A 13 -11.47 -15.82 22.85
CA ALA A 13 -11.83 -16.11 24.24
C ALA A 13 -11.68 -14.90 25.18
N LEU A 14 -10.66 -14.07 24.95
CA LEU A 14 -10.48 -12.84 25.71
C LEU A 14 -11.56 -11.80 25.34
N ARG A 15 -11.92 -11.65 24.07
CA ARG A 15 -13.05 -10.80 23.63
C ARG A 15 -14.36 -11.21 24.26
N ALA A 16 -14.66 -12.51 24.27
CA ALA A 16 -15.84 -13.04 24.93
C ALA A 16 -15.84 -12.75 26.45
N SER A 17 -14.67 -12.83 27.10
CA SER A 17 -14.54 -12.45 28.52
C SER A 17 -14.78 -10.96 28.76
N ASP A 18 -14.30 -10.09 27.86
CA ASP A 18 -14.49 -8.64 27.95
C ASP A 18 -15.96 -8.25 27.67
N ALA A 19 -16.66 -9.01 26.83
CA ALA A 19 -18.10 -8.88 26.57
C ALA A 19 -18.98 -9.46 27.71
N GLY A 20 -18.39 -9.92 28.82
CA GLY A 20 -19.12 -10.41 29.99
C GLY A 20 -19.57 -11.87 29.91
N MET A 21 -19.11 -12.65 28.93
CA MET A 21 -19.43 -14.08 28.84
C MET A 21 -18.89 -14.84 30.07
N ARG A 22 -19.71 -15.75 30.62
CA ARG A 22 -19.29 -16.58 31.75
C ARG A 22 -18.14 -17.51 31.34
N ASP A 23 -17.18 -17.71 32.23
CA ASP A 23 -15.98 -18.52 31.93
C ASP A 23 -16.33 -19.96 31.46
N ALA A 24 -17.44 -20.53 31.92
CA ALA A 24 -17.90 -21.87 31.53
C ALA A 24 -18.38 -21.92 30.06
N ASP A 25 -19.20 -20.95 29.66
CA ASP A 25 -19.71 -20.84 28.29
C ASP A 25 -18.56 -20.53 27.32
N ASN A 26 -17.63 -19.68 27.74
CA ASN A 26 -16.41 -19.33 27.01
C ASN A 26 -15.49 -20.56 26.82
N ALA A 27 -15.30 -21.33 27.88
CA ALA A 27 -14.52 -22.57 27.84
C ALA A 27 -15.13 -23.60 26.86
N ALA A 28 -16.46 -23.79 26.91
CA ALA A 28 -17.17 -24.66 26.00
C ALA A 28 -17.06 -24.18 24.54
N LEU A 29 -17.30 -22.89 24.29
CA LEU A 29 -17.24 -22.26 22.97
C LEU A 29 -15.86 -22.45 22.31
N HIS A 30 -14.79 -22.35 23.09
CA HIS A 30 -13.42 -22.42 22.56
C HIS A 30 -12.75 -23.79 22.73
N GLY A 31 -13.50 -24.82 23.16
CA GLY A 31 -12.96 -26.17 23.33
C GLY A 31 -11.78 -26.23 24.31
N VAL A 32 -11.81 -25.40 25.36
CA VAL A 32 -10.76 -25.33 26.38
C VAL A 32 -11.33 -25.48 27.78
N THR A 33 -10.46 -25.68 28.76
CA THR A 33 -10.90 -25.73 30.16
C THR A 33 -11.14 -24.32 30.71
N ILE A 34 -12.04 -24.20 31.70
CA ILE A 34 -12.25 -22.95 32.47
C ILE A 34 -10.92 -22.42 33.05
N LYS A 35 -10.04 -23.34 33.48
CA LYS A 35 -8.70 -23.00 34.01
C LYS A 35 -7.84 -22.29 32.95
N THR A 36 -7.99 -22.65 31.67
CA THR A 36 -7.30 -22.02 30.54
C THR A 36 -7.80 -20.59 30.33
N ILE A 37 -9.12 -20.36 30.33
CA ILE A 37 -9.72 -19.02 30.22
C ILE A 37 -9.23 -18.10 31.34
N ARG A 38 -9.32 -18.57 32.60
CA ARG A 38 -8.85 -17.83 33.78
C ARG A 38 -7.34 -17.57 33.75
N ARG A 39 -6.55 -18.48 33.19
CA ARG A 39 -5.11 -18.31 33.01
C ARG A 39 -4.81 -17.21 32.00
N TRP A 40 -5.49 -17.20 30.84
CA TRP A 40 -5.32 -16.15 29.83
C TRP A 40 -5.68 -14.78 30.37
N ARG A 41 -6.81 -14.65 31.10
CA ARG A 41 -7.21 -13.40 31.76
C ARG A 41 -6.17 -12.90 32.76
N ARG A 42 -5.64 -13.77 33.64
CA ARG A 42 -4.61 -13.41 34.62
C ARG A 42 -3.26 -13.04 33.98
N ASP A 43 -2.83 -13.76 32.94
CA ASP A 43 -1.57 -13.47 32.24
C ASP A 43 -1.64 -12.12 31.50
N TYR A 44 -2.80 -11.77 30.93
CA TYR A 44 -3.02 -10.46 30.31
C TYR A 44 -3.01 -9.32 31.34
N GLN A 45 -3.67 -9.50 32.49
CA GLN A 45 -3.65 -8.54 33.60
C GLN A 45 -2.24 -8.31 34.18
N ARG A 46 -1.49 -9.39 34.44
CA ARG A 46 -0.15 -9.30 35.05
C ARG A 46 0.89 -8.62 34.16
N ARG A 47 0.76 -8.75 32.84
CA ARG A 47 1.73 -8.17 31.88
C ARG A 47 1.48 -6.69 31.59
N GLY A 48 0.55 -6.03 32.30
CA GLY A 48 0.19 -4.63 32.04
C GLY A 48 -0.34 -4.41 30.61
N LYS A 49 -0.70 -5.47 29.90
CA LYS A 49 -1.36 -5.36 28.61
C LYS A 49 -2.75 -4.87 28.90
N ARG A 50 -3.09 -3.66 28.41
CA ARG A 50 -4.46 -3.14 28.47
C ARG A 50 -5.40 -4.27 28.04
N ARG A 51 -6.44 -4.53 28.83
CA ARG A 51 -7.63 -5.21 28.32
C ARG A 51 -8.10 -4.35 27.15
N GLY A 52 -7.87 -4.81 25.92
CA GLY A 52 -7.99 -4.01 24.69
C GLY A 52 -6.72 -3.30 24.16
N GLY A 53 -5.53 -3.91 24.15
CA GLY A 53 -4.40 -3.40 23.33
C GLY A 53 -3.31 -4.44 23.11
N LEU A 54 -2.79 -4.73 21.91
CA LEU A 54 -2.75 -4.04 20.62
C LEU A 54 -2.76 -5.09 19.48
N SER A 55 -3.92 -5.67 19.14
CA SER A 55 -4.27 -5.81 17.73
C SER A 55 -5.24 -4.65 17.47
N ASN A 56 -4.95 -3.71 16.58
CA ASN A 56 -5.27 -3.88 15.16
C ASN A 56 -6.66 -4.52 14.92
N SER A 57 -7.67 -4.19 15.74
CA SER A 57 -9.09 -4.52 15.55
C SER A 57 -9.73 -3.76 14.39
N VAL A 58 -8.91 -3.27 13.44
CA VAL A 58 -9.41 -2.68 12.21
C VAL A 58 -9.87 -3.86 11.37
N PRO A 59 -11.18 -4.00 11.11
CA PRO A 59 -11.69 -5.12 10.34
C PRO A 59 -11.12 -5.05 8.93
N CYS A 60 -10.76 -6.22 8.38
CA CYS A 60 -10.22 -6.34 7.05
C CYS A 60 -11.34 -6.23 6.01
N PRO A 61 -11.21 -5.39 4.98
CA PRO A 61 -12.20 -5.35 3.89
C PRO A 61 -12.40 -6.69 3.18
N ARG A 62 -11.37 -7.54 3.18
CA ARG A 62 -11.41 -8.85 2.50
C ARG A 62 -11.87 -10.00 3.39
N CYS A 63 -11.52 -9.98 4.67
CA CYS A 63 -11.86 -11.08 5.59
C CYS A 63 -13.14 -10.82 6.36
N ASP A 64 -13.39 -9.56 6.72
CA ASP A 64 -14.45 -9.16 7.66
C ASP A 64 -15.53 -8.29 6.99
N GLY A 65 -15.43 -8.04 5.67
CA GLY A 65 -16.39 -7.24 4.92
C GLY A 65 -16.39 -5.74 5.29
N ALA A 66 -15.28 -5.24 5.83
CA ALA A 66 -15.14 -3.82 6.12
C ALA A 66 -15.15 -2.96 4.84
N VAL A 67 -15.51 -1.69 4.98
CA VAL A 67 -15.40 -0.73 3.89
C VAL A 67 -13.93 -0.42 3.62
N LEU A 68 -13.52 -0.47 2.36
CA LEU A 68 -12.22 0.00 1.88
C LEU A 68 -12.39 1.37 1.25
N ASP A 69 -11.52 2.32 1.59
CA ASP A 69 -11.35 3.53 0.79
C ASP A 69 -10.63 3.16 -0.52
N GLU A 70 -11.41 2.87 -1.55
CA GLU A 70 -10.93 2.34 -2.84
C GLU A 70 -10.02 3.33 -3.56
N GLN A 71 -10.33 4.62 -3.52
CA GLN A 71 -9.50 5.66 -4.12
C GLN A 71 -8.13 5.73 -3.43
N ALA A 72 -8.10 5.81 -2.10
CA ALA A 72 -6.84 5.82 -1.34
C ALA A 72 -6.06 4.52 -1.53
N TYR A 73 -6.75 3.39 -1.63
CA TYR A 73 -6.15 2.11 -1.92
C TYR A 73 -5.51 2.09 -3.31
N SER A 74 -6.18 2.64 -4.32
CA SER A 74 -5.67 2.71 -5.70
C SER A 74 -4.31 3.43 -5.75
N GLU A 75 -4.20 4.61 -5.12
CA GLU A 75 -2.92 5.33 -5.05
C GLU A 75 -1.88 4.57 -4.22
N LEU A 76 -2.26 4.04 -3.05
CA LEU A 76 -1.36 3.27 -2.20
C LEU A 76 -0.88 1.99 -2.90
N PHE A 77 -1.68 1.41 -3.80
CA PHE A 77 -1.31 0.26 -4.60
C PHE A 77 -0.24 0.62 -5.63
N GLY A 78 -0.34 1.76 -6.29
CA GLY A 78 0.74 2.30 -7.12
C GLY A 78 2.06 2.45 -6.32
N TRP A 79 1.98 3.09 -5.15
CA TRP A 79 3.14 3.23 -4.23
C TRP A 79 3.72 1.87 -3.82
N TYR A 80 2.86 0.91 -3.50
CA TYR A 80 3.29 -0.43 -3.12
C TYR A 80 4.07 -1.11 -4.25
N LEU A 81 3.57 -1.01 -5.49
CA LEU A 81 4.17 -1.68 -6.65
C LEU A 81 5.55 -1.11 -6.99
N GLY A 82 5.74 0.20 -6.91
CA GLY A 82 7.06 0.82 -7.07
C GLY A 82 7.94 0.63 -5.83
N ASP A 83 7.89 1.61 -4.92
CA ASP A 83 8.81 1.72 -3.78
C ASP A 83 8.35 0.99 -2.50
N GLY A 84 7.22 0.30 -2.55
CA GLY A 84 6.72 -0.40 -1.38
C GLY A 84 7.28 -1.80 -1.17
N THR A 85 7.24 -2.28 0.08
CA THR A 85 7.51 -3.68 0.41
C THR A 85 6.69 -4.10 1.62
N ILE A 86 6.39 -5.39 1.70
CA ILE A 86 5.74 -5.99 2.86
C ILE A 86 6.71 -6.94 3.53
N THR A 87 6.98 -6.73 4.82
CA THR A 87 7.83 -7.59 5.65
C THR A 87 6.98 -8.42 6.60
N VAL A 88 7.49 -9.60 6.96
CA VAL A 88 6.85 -10.51 7.93
C VAL A 88 7.55 -10.40 9.27
N LEU A 89 6.78 -10.14 10.33
CA LEU A 89 7.25 -10.10 11.71
C LEU A 89 6.75 -11.32 12.49
N ARG A 90 7.28 -11.48 13.71
CA ARG A 90 6.82 -12.51 14.66
C ARG A 90 5.30 -12.43 14.85
N ARG A 91 4.67 -13.59 15.05
CA ARG A 91 3.22 -13.74 15.29
C ARG A 91 2.33 -13.31 14.10
N GLY A 92 2.83 -13.40 12.87
CA GLY A 92 2.04 -13.17 11.65
C GLY A 92 1.63 -11.70 11.46
N ILE A 93 2.40 -10.76 12.03
CA ILE A 93 2.19 -9.33 11.81
C ILE A 93 2.98 -8.94 10.56
N PHE A 94 2.37 -8.15 9.67
CA PHE A 94 3.03 -7.66 8.48
C PHE A 94 3.29 -6.15 8.59
N GLY A 95 4.43 -5.70 8.09
CA GLY A 95 4.75 -4.29 7.92
C GLY A 95 4.69 -3.90 6.46
N LEU A 96 3.76 -3.02 6.09
CA LEU A 96 3.83 -2.31 4.82
C LEU A 96 4.79 -1.14 5.00
N HIS A 97 5.84 -1.10 4.18
CA HIS A 97 6.81 -0.02 4.14
C HIS A 97 6.81 0.64 2.77
N VAL A 98 6.83 1.96 2.73
CA VAL A 98 7.08 2.75 1.51
C VAL A 98 8.35 3.57 1.74
N PHE A 99 9.27 3.50 0.81
CA PHE A 99 10.53 4.24 0.84
C PHE A 99 10.43 5.41 -0.13
N ASN A 100 10.83 6.60 0.30
CA ASN A 100 10.84 7.76 -0.59
C ASN A 100 11.93 8.76 -0.16
N ASP A 101 12.33 9.64 -1.07
CA ASP A 101 13.32 10.67 -0.78
C ASP A 101 12.81 11.61 0.33
N SER A 102 13.71 11.95 1.25
CA SER A 102 13.38 12.84 2.36
C SER A 102 13.10 14.28 1.97
N ARG A 103 13.47 14.69 0.74
CA ARG A 103 13.14 16.02 0.19
C ARG A 103 11.64 16.20 -0.07
N TYR A 104 10.92 15.12 -0.38
CA TYR A 104 9.50 15.18 -0.74
C TYR A 104 8.61 15.17 0.51
N VAL A 105 8.71 16.23 1.33
CA VAL A 105 8.07 16.29 2.65
C VAL A 105 6.55 16.16 2.56
N VAL A 106 5.92 16.86 1.61
CA VAL A 106 4.47 16.85 1.43
C VAL A 106 4.01 15.46 0.98
N LEU A 107 4.69 14.88 -0.01
CA LEU A 107 4.37 13.54 -0.51
C LEU A 107 4.54 12.45 0.56
N ASN A 108 5.57 12.58 1.41
CA ASN A 108 5.78 11.65 2.52
C ASN A 108 4.64 11.71 3.55
N GLN A 109 4.08 12.89 3.80
CA GLN A 109 2.88 13.03 4.64
C GLN A 109 1.63 12.50 3.94
N HIS A 110 1.50 12.71 2.62
CA HIS A 110 0.41 12.19 1.82
C HIS A 110 0.33 10.66 1.86
N VAL A 111 1.46 9.96 1.65
CA VAL A 111 1.52 8.49 1.76
C VAL A 111 1.15 8.00 3.15
N LEU A 112 1.54 8.74 4.19
CA LEU A 112 1.15 8.43 5.57
C LEU A 112 -0.38 8.52 5.73
N GLU A 113 -1.01 9.52 5.13
CA GLU A 113 -2.46 9.68 5.13
C GLU A 113 -3.17 8.60 4.31
N LEU A 114 -2.64 8.22 3.15
CA LEU A 114 -3.15 7.06 2.37
C LEU A 114 -3.18 5.80 3.24
N MET A 115 -2.12 5.52 4.00
CA MET A 115 -2.09 4.36 4.91
C MET A 115 -3.13 4.46 6.03
N ARG A 116 -3.49 5.67 6.50
CA ARG A 116 -4.57 5.85 7.49
C ARG A 116 -5.94 5.64 6.88
N ARG A 117 -6.18 6.14 5.67
CA ARG A 117 -7.45 5.96 4.95
C ARG A 117 -7.70 4.50 4.60
N VAL A 118 -6.68 3.80 4.11
CA VAL A 118 -6.76 2.35 3.79
C VAL A 118 -6.88 1.48 5.03
N LYS A 119 -6.25 1.88 6.14
CA LYS A 119 -6.37 1.21 7.44
C LYS A 119 -6.85 2.20 8.51
N PRO A 120 -8.17 2.49 8.57
CA PRO A 120 -8.74 3.42 9.54
C PRO A 120 -8.38 3.02 10.97
N GLY A 121 -8.01 3.98 11.82
CA GLY A 121 -7.55 3.70 13.19
C GLY A 121 -6.15 3.06 13.26
N GLY A 122 -5.44 2.94 12.14
CA GLY A 122 -4.02 2.64 12.12
C GLY A 122 -3.17 3.83 12.55
N SER A 123 -1.98 3.52 13.08
CA SER A 123 -0.95 4.52 13.41
C SER A 123 0.27 4.29 12.54
N PRO A 124 0.24 4.67 11.24
CA PRO A 124 1.43 4.66 10.42
C PRO A 124 2.47 5.60 11.02
N SER A 125 3.74 5.21 10.92
CA SER A 125 4.86 5.95 11.47
C SER A 125 5.93 6.19 10.42
N THR A 126 6.68 7.26 10.61
CA THR A 126 7.79 7.63 9.74
C THR A 126 9.10 7.46 10.47
N ARG A 127 10.08 6.86 9.80
CA ARG A 127 11.48 6.83 10.24
C ARG A 127 12.35 7.46 9.17
N ARG A 128 13.22 8.39 9.56
CA ARG A 128 14.23 8.97 8.67
C ARG A 128 15.56 8.26 8.85
N THR A 129 16.17 7.88 7.74
CA THR A 129 17.55 7.39 7.65
C THR A 129 18.27 8.21 6.57
N SER A 130 18.84 7.57 5.54
CA SER A 130 19.22 8.22 4.28
C SER A 130 18.00 8.54 3.40
N CYS A 131 16.85 7.91 3.66
CA CYS A 131 15.56 8.19 3.03
C CYS A 131 14.45 8.26 4.09
N THR A 132 13.24 8.61 3.67
CA THR A 132 12.04 8.53 4.50
C THR A 132 11.39 7.16 4.34
N ILE A 133 11.19 6.45 5.44
CA ILE A 133 10.52 5.14 5.47
C ILE A 133 9.21 5.32 6.21
N ILE A 134 8.09 5.17 5.49
CA ILE A 134 6.75 5.24 6.06
C ILE A 134 6.26 3.81 6.26
N THR A 135 5.84 3.47 7.48
CA THR A 135 5.52 2.10 7.87
C THR A 135 4.17 2.02 8.54
N SER A 136 3.38 1.00 8.20
CA SER A 136 2.16 0.65 8.91
C SER A 136 2.09 -0.85 9.18
N TRP A 137 1.62 -1.21 10.36
CA TRP A 137 1.60 -2.60 10.83
C TRP A 137 0.18 -3.17 10.81
N TRP A 138 -0.02 -4.32 10.19
CA TRP A 138 -1.32 -5.01 10.17
C TRP A 138 -1.19 -6.49 9.81
N LYS A 139 -2.06 -7.34 10.35
CA LYS A 139 -2.13 -8.76 9.94
C LYS A 139 -2.64 -8.92 8.50
N HIS A 140 -3.45 -7.97 8.02
CA HIS A 140 -4.18 -8.09 6.76
C HIS A 140 -3.57 -7.32 5.57
N TRP A 141 -2.35 -6.78 5.70
CA TRP A 141 -1.68 -6.20 4.53
C TRP A 141 -1.58 -7.18 3.35
N PRO A 142 -1.26 -8.48 3.53
CA PRO A 142 -1.27 -9.44 2.43
C PRO A 142 -2.65 -9.66 1.81
N CYS A 143 -3.74 -9.42 2.54
CA CYS A 143 -5.10 -9.53 1.99
C CYS A 143 -5.37 -8.41 0.98
N LEU A 144 -4.84 -7.20 1.21
CA LEU A 144 -4.96 -6.06 0.31
C LEU A 144 -3.86 -6.01 -0.75
N PHE A 145 -2.72 -6.63 -0.49
CA PHE A 145 -1.58 -6.72 -1.42
C PHE A 145 -1.23 -8.19 -1.63
N PRO A 146 -2.09 -8.97 -2.32
CA PRO A 146 -1.83 -10.40 -2.60
C PRO A 146 -0.63 -10.58 -3.52
N GLN A 147 -0.15 -9.50 -4.14
CA GLN A 147 1.14 -9.43 -4.76
C GLN A 147 2.28 -9.55 -3.75
N HIS A 148 2.11 -9.75 -2.44
CA HIS A 148 3.23 -10.06 -1.55
C HIS A 148 3.83 -11.45 -1.83
N GLY A 149 5.15 -11.60 -1.65
CA GLY A 149 5.84 -12.88 -1.83
C GLY A 149 7.35 -12.75 -1.63
N PRO A 150 8.07 -13.88 -1.57
CA PRO A 150 9.54 -13.87 -1.40
C PRO A 150 10.25 -13.29 -2.63
N GLY A 151 11.44 -12.72 -2.40
CA GLY A 151 12.27 -12.15 -3.46
C GLY A 151 11.80 -10.80 -4.00
N TYR A 152 12.42 -10.35 -5.08
CA TYR A 152 12.07 -9.07 -5.71
C TYR A 152 10.73 -9.18 -6.47
N LYS A 153 9.97 -8.09 -6.56
CA LYS A 153 8.66 -8.11 -7.24
C LYS A 153 8.74 -8.54 -8.70
N HIS A 154 9.80 -8.15 -9.41
CA HIS A 154 9.99 -8.46 -10.83
C HIS A 154 10.52 -9.88 -11.09
N THR A 155 10.98 -10.61 -10.07
CA THR A 155 11.45 -12.00 -10.24
C THR A 155 10.34 -13.03 -10.07
N ARG A 156 9.09 -12.58 -9.92
CA ARG A 156 7.92 -13.43 -9.69
C ARG A 156 6.76 -12.93 -10.52
N ARG A 157 5.88 -13.86 -10.91
CA ARG A 157 4.68 -13.54 -11.67
C ARG A 157 3.70 -12.80 -10.77
N LEU A 158 3.36 -11.57 -11.14
CA LEU A 158 2.38 -10.77 -10.42
C LEU A 158 1.02 -10.92 -11.10
N ARG A 159 -0.04 -11.02 -10.30
CA ARG A 159 -1.42 -10.96 -10.77
C ARG A 159 -2.15 -9.90 -9.99
N MET A 160 -3.00 -9.15 -10.68
CA MET A 160 -3.97 -8.27 -10.06
C MET A 160 -5.25 -9.10 -9.93
N GLU A 161 -5.79 -9.17 -8.72
CA GLU A 161 -7.07 -9.81 -8.47
C GLU A 161 -8.19 -9.00 -9.14
N ASP A 162 -9.31 -9.63 -9.46
CA ASP A 162 -10.38 -8.97 -10.22
C ASP A 162 -10.90 -7.72 -9.49
N TRP A 163 -11.13 -7.81 -8.18
CA TRP A 163 -11.50 -6.66 -7.36
C TRP A 163 -10.45 -5.53 -7.34
N GLN A 164 -9.16 -5.84 -7.51
CA GLN A 164 -8.13 -4.79 -7.62
C GLN A 164 -8.19 -4.12 -8.98
N ARG A 165 -8.55 -4.86 -10.04
CA ARG A 165 -8.77 -4.29 -11.38
C ARG A 165 -9.95 -3.35 -11.35
N ASP A 166 -11.08 -3.78 -10.77
CA ASP A 166 -12.28 -2.95 -10.66
C ASP A 166 -11.97 -1.59 -9.99
N ILE A 167 -11.19 -1.62 -8.90
CA ILE A 167 -10.76 -0.39 -8.21
C ILE A 167 -9.82 0.46 -9.08
N VAL A 168 -8.84 -0.15 -9.75
CA VAL A 168 -7.91 0.58 -10.62
C VAL A 168 -8.65 1.18 -11.83
N GLU A 169 -9.64 0.49 -12.37
CA GLU A 169 -10.49 0.97 -13.47
C GLU A 169 -11.39 2.13 -13.01
N ALA A 170 -11.88 2.10 -11.78
CA ALA A 170 -12.65 3.20 -11.19
C ALA A 170 -11.78 4.43 -10.81
N TYR A 171 -10.54 4.20 -10.38
CA TYR A 171 -9.61 5.24 -9.92
C TYR A 171 -8.23 5.16 -10.60
N PRO A 172 -8.15 5.25 -11.95
CA PRO A 172 -6.90 5.05 -12.68
C PRO A 172 -5.91 6.19 -12.47
N ALA A 173 -6.41 7.43 -12.28
CA ALA A 173 -5.56 8.59 -12.00
C ALA A 173 -4.81 8.43 -10.66
N ASP A 174 -5.50 7.99 -9.61
CA ASP A 174 -4.90 7.72 -8.30
C ASP A 174 -3.86 6.60 -8.39
N PHE A 175 -4.16 5.50 -9.11
CA PHE A 175 -3.20 4.42 -9.36
C PHE A 175 -1.92 4.93 -10.05
N LEU A 176 -2.08 5.70 -11.13
CA LEU A 176 -0.96 6.30 -11.87
C LEU A 176 -0.18 7.29 -11.01
N ARG A 177 -0.86 8.07 -10.17
CA ARG A 177 -0.20 8.98 -9.21
C ARG A 177 0.75 8.19 -8.32
N GLY A 178 0.30 7.08 -7.73
CA GLY A 178 1.15 6.21 -6.93
C GLY A 178 2.38 5.71 -7.70
N LEU A 179 2.19 5.20 -8.92
CA LEU A 179 3.28 4.67 -9.75
C LEU A 179 4.29 5.73 -10.18
N PHE A 180 3.82 6.87 -10.70
CA PHE A 180 4.69 7.94 -11.19
C PHE A 180 5.35 8.71 -10.05
N HIS A 181 4.69 8.81 -8.89
CA HIS A 181 5.28 9.48 -7.73
C HIS A 181 6.29 8.59 -6.99
N SER A 182 6.21 7.25 -7.12
CA SER A 182 7.26 6.35 -6.66
C SER A 182 8.42 6.24 -7.67
N ASP A 183 8.20 5.49 -8.76
CA ASP A 183 9.22 5.07 -9.74
C ASP A 183 9.25 5.96 -11.00
N GLY A 184 8.40 6.98 -11.05
CA GLY A 184 8.35 7.94 -12.14
C GLY A 184 9.31 9.11 -11.98
N CYS A 185 9.70 9.64 -13.14
CA CYS A 185 10.51 10.83 -13.26
C CYS A 185 9.87 11.80 -14.27
N ARG A 186 9.67 13.04 -13.84
CA ARG A 186 9.25 14.15 -14.70
C ARG A 186 10.48 14.99 -15.05
N VAL A 187 10.82 15.05 -16.33
CA VAL A 187 11.97 15.82 -16.83
C VAL A 187 11.50 16.86 -17.85
N ASN A 188 12.16 18.02 -17.86
CA ASN A 188 12.01 18.99 -18.93
C ASN A 188 13.21 18.86 -19.86
N ASN A 189 13.03 18.20 -21.01
CA ASN A 189 14.03 18.24 -22.07
C ASN A 189 13.97 19.61 -22.74
N TRP A 190 15.10 20.13 -23.21
CA TRP A 190 15.12 21.38 -23.95
C TRP A 190 15.91 21.23 -25.23
N ALA A 191 15.48 21.92 -26.28
CA ALA A 191 16.18 22.00 -27.55
C ALA A 191 16.12 23.43 -28.08
N THR A 192 17.15 23.85 -28.81
CA THR A 192 17.15 25.14 -29.51
C THR A 192 16.86 24.93 -30.99
N ARG A 193 15.99 25.76 -31.56
CA ARG A 193 15.71 25.80 -33.00
C ARG A 193 15.74 27.23 -33.47
N THR A 194 16.47 27.49 -34.55
CA THR A 194 16.44 28.79 -35.23
C THR A 194 15.14 28.92 -36.01
N VAL A 195 14.34 29.94 -35.71
CA VAL A 195 13.10 30.26 -36.41
C VAL A 195 13.17 31.74 -36.80
N ALA A 196 13.08 32.03 -38.10
CA ALA A 196 13.22 33.39 -38.64
C ALA A 196 14.51 34.12 -38.19
N GLY A 197 15.64 33.41 -38.12
CA GLY A 197 16.95 33.98 -37.73
C GLY A 197 17.19 34.05 -36.21
N GLU A 198 16.17 33.86 -35.38
CA GLU A 198 16.30 33.89 -33.92
C GLU A 198 16.41 32.48 -33.33
N LYS A 199 17.36 32.26 -32.42
CA LYS A 199 17.46 31.01 -31.63
C LYS A 199 16.35 30.97 -30.58
N LYS A 200 15.35 30.11 -30.76
CA LYS A 200 14.30 29.84 -29.76
C LYS A 200 14.58 28.55 -29.00
N ARG A 201 14.49 28.59 -27.67
CA ARG A 201 14.53 27.41 -26.78
C ARG A 201 13.11 26.85 -26.63
N TYR A 202 12.97 25.55 -26.81
CA TYR A 202 11.73 24.81 -26.64
C TYR A 202 11.90 23.80 -25.52
N ASP A 203 11.06 23.89 -24.49
CA ASP A 203 10.99 22.91 -23.42
C ASP A 203 9.90 21.86 -23.73
N TYR A 204 10.30 20.60 -23.63
CA TYR A 204 9.50 19.41 -23.85
C TYR A 204 9.40 18.64 -22.54
N PRO A 205 8.35 18.90 -21.73
CA PRO A 205 8.14 18.14 -20.51
C PRO A 205 7.85 16.68 -20.90
N ARG A 206 8.34 15.76 -20.08
CA ARG A 206 8.17 14.32 -20.27
C ARG A 206 8.02 13.65 -18.91
N TRP A 207 7.06 12.75 -18.82
CA TRP A 207 7.03 11.74 -17.77
C TRP A 207 7.64 10.44 -18.28
N GLN A 208 8.44 9.81 -17.44
CA GLN A 208 8.95 8.45 -17.65
C GLN A 208 8.62 7.61 -16.42
N PHE A 209 8.12 6.41 -16.63
CA PHE A 209 7.95 5.39 -15.60
C PHE A 209 8.85 4.22 -15.94
N THR A 210 9.69 3.81 -14.98
CA THR A 210 10.63 2.70 -15.20
C THR A 210 10.40 1.60 -14.16
N ASN A 211 10.09 0.39 -14.63
CA ASN A 211 9.94 -0.76 -13.75
C ASN A 211 10.37 -2.06 -14.47
N MET A 212 10.95 -2.98 -13.72
CA MET A 212 11.45 -4.25 -14.27
C MET A 212 10.36 -5.31 -14.43
N SER A 213 9.22 -5.19 -13.73
CA SER A 213 8.12 -6.14 -13.85
C SER A 213 7.33 -5.87 -15.13
N PRO A 214 7.22 -6.85 -16.05
CA PRO A 214 6.41 -6.70 -17.24
C PRO A 214 4.92 -6.54 -16.91
N GLU A 215 4.44 -7.10 -15.80
CA GLU A 215 3.05 -6.94 -15.35
C GLU A 215 2.77 -5.53 -14.83
N ILE A 216 3.64 -4.97 -13.98
CA ILE A 216 3.50 -3.57 -13.51
C ILE A 216 3.56 -2.60 -14.70
N MET A 217 4.47 -2.84 -15.64
CA MET A 217 4.56 -2.06 -16.87
C MET A 217 3.28 -2.16 -17.72
N ARG A 218 2.67 -3.34 -17.81
CA ARG A 218 1.39 -3.52 -18.52
C ARG A 218 0.26 -2.77 -17.82
N TRP A 219 0.12 -2.92 -16.50
CA TRP A 219 -0.92 -2.24 -15.72
C TRP A 219 -0.80 -0.72 -15.76
N CYS A 220 0.42 -0.18 -15.77
CA CYS A 220 0.65 1.24 -15.95
C CYS A 220 0.18 1.73 -17.33
N GLY A 221 0.47 0.96 -18.39
CA GLY A 221 -0.02 1.24 -19.74
C GLY A 221 -1.55 1.19 -19.84
N GLU A 222 -2.17 0.13 -19.32
CA GLU A 222 -3.63 -0.03 -19.29
C GLU A 222 -4.30 1.14 -18.56
N ALA A 223 -3.77 1.59 -17.42
CA ALA A 223 -4.30 2.74 -16.69
C ALA A 223 -4.12 4.08 -17.44
N LEU A 224 -3.04 4.24 -18.21
CA LEU A 224 -2.87 5.40 -19.11
C LEU A 224 -3.89 5.37 -20.26
N ASP A 225 -4.18 4.18 -20.80
CA ASP A 225 -5.16 3.98 -21.87
C ASP A 225 -6.58 4.34 -21.39
N LEU A 226 -6.96 3.95 -20.17
CA LEU A 226 -8.25 4.32 -19.55
C LEU A 226 -8.47 5.84 -19.45
N LEU A 227 -7.39 6.61 -19.30
CA LEU A 227 -7.42 8.07 -19.21
C LEU A 227 -7.17 8.75 -20.56
N GLU A 228 -7.08 7.97 -21.64
CA GLU A 228 -6.79 8.42 -23.00
C GLU A 228 -5.50 9.24 -23.09
N ILE A 229 -4.48 8.89 -22.30
CA ILE A 229 -3.19 9.61 -22.26
C ILE A 229 -2.21 8.91 -23.23
N PRO A 230 -1.84 9.52 -24.37
CA PRO A 230 -0.90 8.92 -25.30
C PRO A 230 0.46 8.63 -24.65
N TRP A 231 0.87 7.36 -24.68
CA TRP A 231 2.15 6.91 -24.15
C TRP A 231 2.89 6.00 -25.14
N ARG A 232 4.19 5.82 -24.91
CA ARG A 232 5.01 4.90 -25.68
C ARG A 232 5.90 4.09 -24.78
N ARG A 233 6.00 2.78 -25.05
CA ARG A 233 7.05 1.94 -24.47
C ARG A 233 8.38 2.24 -25.17
N SER A 234 9.30 2.90 -24.46
CA SER A 234 10.61 3.28 -25.00
C SER A 234 11.58 2.09 -25.03
N ASN A 235 11.44 1.17 -24.08
CA ASN A 235 12.18 -0.10 -24.02
C ASN A 235 11.42 -1.09 -23.11
N HIS A 236 11.98 -2.28 -22.87
CA HIS A 236 11.31 -3.31 -22.07
C HIS A 236 10.95 -2.87 -20.63
N LYS A 237 11.67 -1.90 -20.05
CA LYS A 237 11.48 -1.43 -18.67
C LYS A 237 11.01 0.02 -18.54
N THR A 238 10.79 0.76 -19.63
CA THR A 238 10.46 2.20 -19.57
C THR A 238 9.24 2.56 -20.44
N LEU A 239 8.25 3.21 -19.81
CA LEU A 239 7.14 3.92 -20.45
C LEU A 239 7.43 5.42 -20.46
N SER A 240 7.05 6.10 -21.54
CA SER A 240 7.19 7.56 -21.65
C SER A 240 5.89 8.21 -22.12
N VAL A 241 5.49 9.29 -21.43
CA VAL A 241 4.46 10.23 -21.86
C VAL A 241 5.18 11.51 -22.26
N SER A 242 5.13 11.87 -23.54
CA SER A 242 6.03 12.88 -24.12
C SER A 242 5.36 13.97 -24.95
N THR A 243 4.09 13.82 -25.33
CA THR A 243 3.39 14.89 -26.03
C THR A 243 2.99 15.95 -25.02
N ARG A 244 3.05 17.23 -25.41
CA ARG A 244 2.77 18.35 -24.48
C ARG A 244 1.37 18.26 -23.88
N ALA A 245 0.38 17.89 -24.69
CA ALA A 245 -1.00 17.69 -24.25
C ALA A 245 -1.13 16.53 -23.27
N ALA A 246 -0.52 15.37 -23.56
CA ALA A 246 -0.57 14.20 -22.68
C ALA A 246 0.11 14.46 -21.33
N VAL A 247 1.25 15.16 -21.35
CA VAL A 247 1.96 15.52 -20.11
C VAL A 247 1.17 16.53 -19.29
N ALA A 248 0.57 17.54 -19.93
CA ALA A 248 -0.29 18.50 -19.23
C ALA A 248 -1.52 17.80 -18.62
N ARG A 249 -2.14 16.88 -19.36
CA ARG A 249 -3.26 16.07 -18.87
C ARG A 249 -2.86 15.19 -17.69
N LEU A 250 -1.71 14.53 -17.79
CA LEU A 250 -1.21 13.72 -16.69
C LEU A 250 -0.88 14.59 -15.47
N ASP A 251 -0.22 15.74 -15.64
CA ASP A 251 0.09 16.69 -14.57
C ASP A 251 -1.19 17.16 -13.84
N GLU A 252 -2.27 17.43 -14.57
CA GLU A 252 -3.57 17.82 -14.01
C GLU A 252 -4.16 16.69 -13.13
N LEU A 253 -4.06 15.44 -13.59
CA LEU A 253 -4.65 14.29 -12.93
C LEU A 253 -3.85 13.81 -11.71
N ILE A 254 -2.52 13.73 -11.83
CA ILE A 254 -1.67 13.13 -10.79
C ILE A 254 -0.89 14.16 -9.97
N GLY A 255 -0.89 15.42 -10.39
CA GLY A 255 -0.08 16.47 -9.80
C GLY A 255 1.42 16.31 -10.08
N LEU A 256 2.17 17.37 -9.78
CA LEU A 256 3.63 17.33 -9.85
C LEU A 256 4.21 16.58 -8.65
N LYS A 257 5.31 15.85 -8.88
CA LYS A 257 6.06 15.18 -7.81
C LYS A 257 6.86 16.22 -7.01
N SER A 258 6.42 16.51 -5.78
CA SER A 258 6.99 17.53 -4.88
C SER A 258 7.08 17.12 -3.41
#